data_AF-A0A4R5EM20-F1
#
_entry.id   AF-A0A4R5EM20-F1
#
_cell.length_a   1.000
_cell.length_b   1.000
_cell.length_c   1.000
_cell.angle_alpha   90.00
_cell.angle_beta   90.00
_cell.angle_gamma   90.00
#
_symmetry.space_group_name_H-M   'P 1'
#
loop_
_entity.id
_entity.type
_entity.pdbx_description
1 polymer ?
#
loop_
_entity_poly.entity_id
_entity_poly.type
_entity_poly.pdbx_seq_one_letter_code
_entity_poly.pdbx_strand_id
1 'polypeptide(L)'
;MSSVTHIPLTHETVLRRHAQLISDSYFLGLEVGHGWLSLVERMLSDLEQLVEPGHEAIKVTDIKSKAGELHVSLEYYSDKIDEIIEKFEAEALKTCEFCGQPGRPRGPGWPITLCDEHAASEGRG
;
A
#
# COMPACT_ATOMS: atom_id res chain seq x y z
N MET A 1 -1.38 26.75 22.52
CA MET A 1 -2.08 25.57 21.95
C MET A 1 -1.39 25.28 20.64
N SER A 2 -0.48 24.31 20.59
CA SER A 2 0.23 23.98 19.36
C SER A 2 -0.77 23.36 18.40
N SER A 3 -1.09 24.07 17.31
CA SER A 3 -1.85 23.48 16.21
C SER A 3 -1.06 22.30 15.68
N VAL A 4 -1.55 21.09 15.93
CA VAL A 4 -1.04 19.88 15.29
C VAL A 4 -1.38 20.02 13.81
N THR A 5 -0.39 20.36 13.00
CA THR A 5 -0.54 20.35 11.55
C THR A 5 -0.83 18.91 11.14
N HIS A 6 -2.07 18.63 10.70
CA HIS A 6 -2.42 17.33 10.15
C HIS A 6 -1.71 17.18 8.81
N ILE A 7 -0.55 16.54 8.80
CA ILE A 7 0.19 16.27 7.56
C ILE A 7 -0.67 15.32 6.71
N PRO A 8 -1.06 15.71 5.48
CA PRO A 8 -1.84 14.85 4.60
C PRO A 8 -1.03 13.61 4.23
N LEU A 9 -1.71 12.48 4.09
CA LEU A 9 -1.08 11.24 3.68
C LEU A 9 -0.76 11.31 2.18
N THR A 10 0.52 11.37 1.85
CA THR A 10 1.10 11.28 0.51
C THR A 10 2.07 10.11 0.45
N HIS A 11 2.41 9.67 -0.77
CA HIS A 11 3.41 8.64 -0.99
C HIS A 11 4.74 8.93 -0.27
N GLU A 12 5.22 10.17 -0.37
CA GLU A 12 6.42 10.63 0.32
C GLU A 12 6.28 10.52 1.84
N THR A 13 5.14 10.94 2.41
CA THR A 13 4.95 10.89 3.86
C THR A 13 4.88 9.47 4.40
N VAL A 14 4.27 8.54 3.65
CA VAL A 14 4.21 7.11 4.00
C VAL A 14 5.63 6.54 4.02
N LEU A 15 6.38 6.73 2.93
CA LEU A 15 7.77 6.26 2.84
C LEU A 15 8.66 6.86 3.93
N ARG A 16 8.49 8.15 4.23
CA ARG A 16 9.26 8.84 5.26
C ARG A 16 8.95 8.34 6.67
N ARG A 17 7.69 8.03 6.98
CA ARG A 17 7.28 7.52 8.30
C ARG A 17 7.82 6.12 8.56
N HIS A 18 7.84 5.30 7.52
CA HIS A 18 8.23 3.90 7.60
C HIS A 18 9.65 3.64 7.08
N ALA A 19 10.50 4.66 7.04
CA ALA A 19 11.83 4.62 6.42
C ALA A 19 12.74 3.49 6.93
N GLN A 20 12.51 2.97 8.13
CA GLN A 20 13.26 1.83 8.68
C GLN A 20 13.02 0.51 7.92
N LEU A 21 11.81 0.33 7.37
CA LEU A 21 11.43 -0.83 6.57
C LEU A 21 11.87 -0.70 5.11
N ILE A 22 12.14 0.51 4.65
CA ILE A 22 12.42 0.79 3.24
C ILE A 22 13.88 0.41 2.95
N SER A 23 14.10 -0.36 1.89
CA SER A 23 15.44 -0.67 1.40
C SER A 23 16.09 0.61 0.85
N ASP A 24 17.40 0.80 1.05
CA ASP A 24 18.17 1.95 0.53
C ASP A 24 18.35 1.90 -1.01
N SER A 25 17.70 0.95 -1.68
CA SER A 25 17.72 0.78 -3.13
C SER A 25 17.05 1.97 -3.84
N TYR A 26 17.80 2.58 -4.76
CA TYR A 26 17.36 3.71 -5.61
C TYR A 26 16.17 3.39 -6.53
N PHE A 27 15.75 2.13 -6.64
CA PHE A 27 14.64 1.69 -7.48
C PHE A 27 13.32 1.50 -6.73
N LEU A 28 13.29 1.82 -5.43
CA LEU A 28 12.08 1.64 -4.63
C LEU A 28 11.00 2.66 -4.99
N GLY A 29 9.83 2.14 -5.40
CA GLY A 29 8.64 2.92 -5.68
C GLY A 29 7.51 2.59 -4.72
N LEU A 30 6.74 3.61 -4.33
CA LEU A 30 5.36 3.42 -3.88
C LEU A 30 4.46 3.85 -5.05
N GLU A 31 3.96 2.87 -5.81
CA GLU A 31 3.24 3.06 -7.07
C GLU A 31 1.80 2.56 -6.93
N VAL A 32 1.06 3.16 -6.01
CA VAL A 32 -0.36 2.88 -5.75
C VAL A 32 -1.19 4.15 -5.87
N GLY A 33 -2.48 4.04 -6.17
CA GLY A 33 -3.37 5.19 -6.10
C GLY A 33 -3.54 5.75 -4.68
N HIS A 34 -3.92 7.04 -4.59
CA HIS A 34 -4.10 7.75 -3.31
C HIS A 34 -5.08 7.06 -2.36
N GLY A 35 -6.10 6.39 -2.88
CA GLY A 35 -7.09 5.65 -2.11
C GLY A 35 -6.51 4.48 -1.31
N TRP A 36 -5.34 3.97 -1.70
CA TRP A 36 -4.67 2.87 -1.02
C TRP A 36 -3.57 3.33 -0.05
N LEU A 37 -3.25 4.62 0.05
CA LEU A 37 -2.18 5.08 0.94
C LEU A 37 -2.45 4.75 2.42
N SER A 38 -3.69 4.88 2.88
CA SER A 38 -4.07 4.54 4.27
C SER A 38 -4.02 3.04 4.55
N LEU A 39 -4.21 2.23 3.51
CA LEU A 39 -4.07 0.78 3.56
C LEU A 39 -2.59 0.40 3.66
N VAL A 40 -1.75 0.98 2.80
CA VAL A 40 -0.29 0.76 2.81
C VAL A 40 0.34 1.24 4.12
N GLU A 41 -0.03 2.41 4.64
CA GLU A 41 0.47 2.91 5.94
C GLU A 41 0.19 1.92 7.08
N ARG A 42 -1.02 1.35 7.13
CA ARG A 42 -1.37 0.34 8.14
C ARG A 42 -0.59 -0.96 7.96
N MET A 43 -0.40 -1.40 6.72
CA MET A 43 0.39 -2.59 6.41
C MET A 43 1.83 -2.43 6.88
N LEU A 44 2.47 -1.30 6.55
CA LEU A 44 3.82 -0.99 6.99
C LEU A 44 3.89 -0.91 8.52
N SER A 45 2.91 -0.28 9.17
CA SER A 45 2.81 -0.25 10.64
C SER A 45 2.68 -1.64 11.28
N ASP A 46 1.94 -2.55 10.65
CA ASP A 46 1.81 -3.94 11.11
C ASP A 46 3.15 -4.70 10.93
N LEU A 47 3.87 -4.47 9.82
CA LEU A 47 5.21 -5.05 9.59
C LEU A 47 6.27 -4.51 10.57
N GLU A 48 6.24 -3.22 10.90
CA GLU A 48 7.16 -2.62 11.88
C GLU A 48 7.05 -3.28 13.26
N GLN A 49 5.85 -3.71 13.64
CA GLN A 49 5.63 -4.39 14.92
C GLN A 49 6.28 -5.77 14.98
N LEU A 50 6.67 -6.36 13.85
CA LEU A 50 7.43 -7.61 13.80
C LEU A 50 8.94 -7.41 13.96
N VAL A 51 9.44 -6.17 13.84
CA VAL A 51 10.88 -5.89 13.93
C VAL A 51 11.32 -5.88 15.39
N GLU A 52 12.06 -6.91 15.80
CA GLU A 52 12.66 -6.96 17.14
C GLU A 52 13.92 -6.08 17.24
N PRO A 53 14.15 -5.40 18.39
CA PRO A 53 15.38 -4.65 18.61
C PRO A 53 16.63 -5.53 18.44
N GLY A 54 17.52 -5.14 17.53
CA GLY A 54 18.80 -5.83 17.29
C GLY A 54 18.76 -6.98 16.28
N HIS A 55 17.64 -7.21 15.59
CA HIS A 55 17.53 -8.17 14.48
C HIS A 55 17.55 -7.48 13.12
N GLU A 56 17.87 -8.25 12.07
CA GLU A 56 17.85 -7.76 10.68
C GLU A 56 16.42 -7.28 10.35
N ALA A 57 16.32 -6.00 9.98
CA ALA A 57 15.04 -5.36 9.73
C ALA A 57 14.40 -5.93 8.46
N ILE A 58 13.07 -6.02 8.46
CA ILE A 58 12.29 -6.29 7.24
C ILE A 58 12.65 -5.20 6.22
N LYS A 59 13.03 -5.62 5.00
CA LYS A 59 13.36 -4.71 3.90
C LYS A 59 12.34 -4.84 2.77
N VAL A 60 11.43 -3.88 2.71
CA VAL A 60 10.51 -3.69 1.58
C VAL A 60 11.30 -3.04 0.45
N THR A 61 11.21 -3.64 -0.74
CA THR A 61 11.91 -3.18 -1.94
C THR A 61 11.00 -2.49 -2.94
N ASP A 62 9.70 -2.78 -2.93
CA ASP A 62 8.72 -2.19 -3.86
C ASP A 62 7.28 -2.38 -3.35
N ILE A 63 6.40 -1.41 -3.61
CA ILE A 63 4.95 -1.51 -3.34
C ILE A 63 4.20 -0.91 -4.52
N LYS A 64 3.36 -1.69 -5.20
CA LYS A 64 2.66 -1.22 -6.40
C LYS A 64 1.28 -1.84 -6.60
N SER A 65 0.44 -1.17 -7.37
CA SER A 65 -0.75 -1.76 -7.96
C SER A 65 -0.37 -2.49 -9.25
N LYS A 66 -0.71 -3.78 -9.34
CA LYS A 66 -0.47 -4.59 -10.54
C LYS A 66 -1.69 -5.45 -10.81
N ALA A 67 -2.30 -5.27 -11.98
CA ALA A 67 -3.54 -5.96 -12.34
C ALA A 67 -4.67 -5.78 -11.29
N GLY A 68 -4.71 -4.64 -10.61
CA GLY A 68 -5.78 -4.32 -9.64
C GLY A 68 -5.58 -4.94 -8.26
N GLU A 69 -4.45 -5.61 -8.06
CA GLU A 69 -3.99 -6.17 -6.80
C GLU A 69 -2.87 -5.30 -6.22
N LEU A 70 -2.80 -5.24 -4.90
CA LEU A 70 -1.63 -4.73 -4.20
C LEU A 70 -0.52 -5.76 -4.35
N HIS A 71 0.70 -5.32 -4.65
CA HIS A 71 1.86 -6.18 -4.74
C HIS A 71 2.99 -5.59 -3.90
N VAL A 72 3.56 -6.42 -3.02
CA VAL A 72 4.61 -6.02 -2.08
C VAL A 72 5.81 -6.92 -2.30
N SER A 73 6.97 -6.32 -2.55
CA SER A 73 8.23 -7.04 -2.70
C SER A 73 9.14 -6.77 -1.50
N LEU A 74 9.74 -7.83 -0.95
CA LEU A 74 10.67 -7.77 0.19
C LEU A 74 11.94 -8.57 -0.08
N GLU A 75 13.02 -8.25 0.62
CA GLU A 75 14.28 -9.02 0.57
C GLU A 75 14.14 -10.40 1.23
N TYR A 76 13.27 -10.51 2.25
CA TYR A 76 13.01 -11.74 2.99
C TYR A 76 11.52 -11.88 3.33
N TYR A 77 11.06 -13.13 3.37
CA TYR A 77 9.67 -13.50 3.68
C TYR A 77 9.63 -14.47 4.87
N SER A 78 8.51 -14.47 5.58
CA SER A 78 8.20 -15.43 6.66
C SER A 78 6.68 -15.55 6.79
N ASP A 79 6.19 -16.63 7.37
CA ASP A 79 4.73 -16.87 7.51
C ASP A 79 3.98 -15.67 8.11
N LYS A 80 4.54 -15.00 9.11
CA LYS A 80 3.92 -13.80 9.73
C LYS A 80 3.91 -12.57 8.81
N ILE A 81 4.95 -12.41 8.00
CA ILE A 81 5.02 -11.33 7.01
C ILE A 81 3.98 -11.58 5.92
N ASP A 82 3.91 -12.82 5.44
CA ASP A 82 2.99 -13.24 4.39
C ASP A 82 1.53 -13.07 4.85
N GLU A 83 1.19 -13.49 6.08
CA GLU A 83 -0.14 -13.29 6.67
C GLU A 83 -0.56 -11.81 6.70
N ILE A 84 0.36 -10.89 7.01
CA ILE A 84 0.09 -9.45 6.99
C ILE A 84 -0.17 -9.00 5.55
N ILE A 85 0.71 -9.35 4.61
CA ILE A 85 0.59 -8.92 3.22
C ILE A 85 -0.72 -9.44 2.61
N GLU A 86 -1.03 -10.72 2.75
CA GLU A 86 -2.25 -11.35 2.22
C GLU A 86 -3.53 -10.66 2.75
N LYS A 87 -3.55 -10.31 4.03
CA LYS A 87 -4.65 -9.54 4.64
C LYS A 87 -4.87 -8.21 3.90
N PHE A 88 -3.80 -7.47 3.62
CA PHE A 88 -3.88 -6.16 2.98
C PHE A 88 -4.10 -6.24 1.47
N GLU A 89 -3.61 -7.28 0.79
CA GLU A 89 -3.95 -7.59 -0.60
C GLU A 89 -5.46 -7.87 -0.75
N ALA A 90 -6.03 -8.69 0.13
CA ALA A 90 -7.45 -8.99 0.15
C ALA A 90 -8.32 -7.76 0.49
N GLU A 91 -7.79 -6.82 1.28
CA GLU A 91 -8.45 -5.54 1.58
C GLU A 91 -8.37 -4.59 0.37
N ALA A 92 -7.24 -4.54 -0.33
CA ALA A 92 -7.03 -3.70 -1.51
C ALA A 92 -8.01 -4.05 -2.63
N LEU A 93 -8.28 -5.35 -2.86
CA LEU A 93 -9.28 -5.85 -3.80
C LEU A 93 -10.73 -5.40 -3.52
N LYS A 94 -10.99 -4.83 -2.34
CA LYS A 94 -12.30 -4.33 -1.92
C LYS A 94 -12.31 -2.82 -1.72
N THR A 95 -11.22 -2.15 -2.08
CA THR A 95 -10.98 -0.73 -1.81
C THR A 95 -10.70 -0.01 -3.11
N CYS A 96 -11.41 1.09 -3.38
CA CYS A 96 -11.18 1.90 -4.56
C CYS A 96 -9.79 2.52 -4.52
N GLU A 97 -8.98 2.24 -5.54
CA GLU A 97 -7.59 2.70 -5.64
C GLU A 97 -7.47 4.24 -5.69
N PHE A 98 -8.50 4.94 -6.17
CA PHE A 98 -8.49 6.40 -6.28
C PHE A 98 -8.89 7.12 -4.99
N CYS A 99 -9.95 6.68 -4.31
CA CYS A 99 -10.53 7.41 -3.18
C CYS A 99 -10.61 6.63 -1.86
N GLY A 100 -10.28 5.35 -1.85
CA GLY A 100 -10.28 4.52 -0.64
C GLY A 100 -11.66 4.06 -0.16
N GLN A 101 -12.74 4.42 -0.86
CA GLN A 101 -14.10 3.93 -0.58
C GLN A 101 -14.28 2.48 -1.04
N PRO A 102 -15.30 1.74 -0.58
CA PRO A 102 -15.56 0.38 -1.05
C PRO A 102 -15.58 0.27 -2.58
N GLY A 103 -14.84 -0.70 -3.10
CA GLY A 103 -14.63 -0.93 -4.52
C GLY A 103 -14.63 -2.40 -4.88
N ARG A 104 -14.52 -2.68 -6.18
CA ARG A 104 -14.33 -4.03 -6.71
C ARG A 104 -13.52 -3.97 -8.01
N PRO A 105 -12.83 -5.05 -8.41
CA PRO A 105 -12.11 -5.12 -9.67
C PRO A 105 -13.04 -4.78 -10.85
N ARG A 106 -12.59 -3.90 -11.75
CA ARG A 106 -13.31 -3.46 -12.95
C ARG A 106 -12.45 -3.67 -14.18
N GLY A 107 -13.09 -4.02 -15.29
CA GLY A 107 -12.44 -4.15 -16.61
C GLY A 107 -11.93 -5.56 -16.92
N PRO A 108 -11.85 -5.94 -18.20
CA PRO A 108 -11.24 -7.19 -18.62
C PRO A 108 -9.69 -7.10 -18.64
N GLY A 109 -9.00 -8.22 -18.41
CA GLY A 109 -7.55 -8.31 -18.55
C GLY A 109 -6.77 -7.80 -17.34
N TRP A 110 -6.55 -6.48 -17.27
CA TRP A 110 -5.80 -5.80 -16.21
C TRP A 110 -6.77 -4.98 -15.35
N PRO A 111 -7.52 -5.62 -14.44
CA PRO A 111 -8.56 -4.91 -13.73
C PRO A 111 -7.96 -3.84 -12.81
N ILE A 112 -8.75 -2.83 -12.47
CA ILE A 112 -8.43 -1.86 -11.42
C ILE A 112 -9.56 -1.92 -10.39
N THR A 113 -9.23 -1.89 -9.10
CA THR A 113 -10.26 -1.92 -8.05
C THR A 113 -10.87 -0.53 -7.86
N LEU A 114 -12.14 -0.36 -8.24
CA LEU A 114 -12.83 0.94 -8.26
C LEU A 114 -14.22 0.88 -7.62
N CYS A 115 -14.63 2.00 -6.99
CA CYS A 115 -16.02 2.26 -6.65
C CYS A 115 -16.85 2.55 -7.92
N ASP A 116 -18.17 2.57 -7.81
CA ASP A 116 -19.04 2.79 -8.98
C ASP A 116 -18.82 4.17 -9.63
N GLU A 117 -18.50 5.19 -8.84
CA GLU A 117 -18.25 6.55 -9.33
C GLU A 117 -16.99 6.61 -10.21
N HIS A 118 -15.85 6.13 -9.70
CA HIS A 118 -14.60 6.12 -10.47
C HIS A 118 -14.63 5.10 -11.63
N ALA A 119 -15.37 4.00 -11.49
CA ALA A 119 -15.59 3.08 -12.60
C ALA A 119 -16.33 3.75 -13.77
N ALA A 120 -17.28 4.64 -13.47
CA ALA A 120 -18.03 5.38 -14.49
C ALA A 120 -17.23 6.53 -15.13
N SER A 121 -16.18 7.04 -14.47
CA SER A 121 -15.27 8.02 -15.06
C SER A 121 -14.23 7.37 -15.97
N GLU A 122 -13.70 6.19 -15.58
CA GLU A 122 -12.71 5.44 -16.37
C GLU A 122 -13.32 4.87 -17.67
N GLY A 123 -14.62 4.56 -17.69
CA GLY A 123 -15.34 4.08 -18.89
C GLY A 123 -15.59 5.14 -19.98
N ARG A 124 -14.95 6.32 -19.89
CA ARG A 124 -15.02 7.41 -20.89
C ARG A 124 -13.68 7.61 -21.61
N GLY A 125 -12.99 6.51 -21.91
CA GLY A 125 -11.80 6.46 -22.77
C GLY A 125 -12.12 5.86 -24.12
#